data_AF-A6TT53-F1
#
_entry.id   AF-A6TT53-F1
#
_cell.length_a   1.000
_cell.length_b   1.000
_cell.length_c   1.000
_cell.angle_alpha   90.00
_cell.angle_beta   90.00
_cell.angle_gamma   90.00
#
_symmetry.space_group_name_H-M   'P 1'
#
loop_
_entity.id
_entity.type
_entity.pdbx_description
1 polymer ?
#
loop_
_entity_poly.entity_id
_entity_poly.type
_entity_poly.pdbx_seq_one_letter_code
_entity_poly.pdbx_strand_id
1 'polypeptide(L)'
;MIDYVLKCAHENQKNITIIYQKGLEITQRNVRILQITEEKIQCYCFEKKAIRNFKKDHILAALMLEGIQGKNSDNSNKKYR
;
A
#
# COMPACT_ATOMS: atom_id res chain seq x y z
N MET A 1 12.05 3.09 -11.70
CA MET A 1 11.56 3.95 -10.59
C MET A 1 10.52 3.24 -9.72
N ILE A 2 9.46 2.65 -10.30
CA ILE A 2 8.41 1.95 -9.55
C ILE A 2 8.99 0.81 -8.69
N ASP A 3 9.85 -0.05 -9.24
CA ASP A 3 10.46 -1.15 -8.46
C ASP A 3 11.22 -0.68 -7.22
N TYR A 4 11.86 0.49 -7.26
CA TYR A 4 12.57 1.03 -6.10
C TYR A 4 11.59 1.35 -4.97
N VAL A 5 10.46 1.99 -5.30
CA VAL A 5 9.40 2.28 -4.31
C VAL A 5 8.80 1.00 -3.76
N LEU A 6 8.53 0.00 -4.61
CA LEU A 6 8.00 -1.30 -4.18
C LEU A 6 8.96 -2.02 -3.23
N LYS A 7 10.26 -2.07 -3.57
CA LYS A 7 11.30 -2.68 -2.71
C LYS A 7 11.43 -1.95 -1.38
N CYS A 8 11.57 -0.63 -1.42
CA CYS A 8 11.67 0.21 -0.22
C CYS A 8 10.44 0.02 0.69
N ALA A 9 9.23 0.00 0.12
CA ALA A 9 8.01 -0.23 0.88
C ALA A 9 7.95 -1.61 1.53
N HIS A 10 8.39 -2.65 0.81
CA HIS A 10 8.43 -4.01 1.31
C HIS A 10 9.44 -4.17 2.46
N GLU A 11 10.66 -3.66 2.28
CA GLU A 11 11.72 -3.70 3.30
C GLU A 11 11.34 -2.94 4.58
N ASN A 12 10.71 -1.77 4.42
CA ASN A 12 10.29 -0.94 5.55
C ASN A 12 8.88 -1.29 6.09
N GLN A 13 8.24 -2.31 5.52
CA GLN A 13 6.87 -2.74 5.85
C GLN A 13 5.85 -1.59 5.84
N LYS A 14 6.03 -0.64 4.92
CA LYS A 14 5.16 0.55 4.79
C LYS A 14 3.99 0.26 3.86
N ASN A 15 2.88 0.93 4.14
CA ASN A 15 1.74 0.95 3.23
C ASN A 15 2.06 1.92 2.09
N ILE A 16 1.64 1.56 0.89
CA ILE A 16 1.80 2.40 -0.30
C ILE A 16 0.48 2.49 -1.06
N THR A 17 0.38 3.53 -1.87
CA THR A 17 -0.66 3.65 -2.87
C THR A 17 -0.09 3.26 -4.23
N ILE A 18 -0.77 2.35 -4.93
CA ILE A 18 -0.47 2.03 -6.33
C ILE A 18 -1.60 2.50 -7.23
N ILE A 19 -1.23 2.96 -8.42
CA ILE A 19 -2.16 3.19 -9.54
C ILE A 19 -2.05 1.98 -10.46
N TYR A 20 -3.12 1.21 -10.59
CA TYR A 20 -3.14 -0.07 -11.28
C TYR A 20 -4.14 -0.07 -12.44
N GLN A 21 -3.68 -0.49 -13.61
CA GLN A 21 -4.51 -0.65 -14.80
C GLN A 21 -5.05 -2.08 -14.92
N LYS A 22 -6.36 -2.19 -15.04
CA LYS A 22 -7.07 -3.45 -15.31
C LYS A 22 -7.90 -3.29 -16.58
N GLY A 23 -7.35 -3.71 -17.71
CA GLY A 23 -7.96 -3.48 -19.01
C GLY A 23 -8.01 -1.99 -19.32
N LEU A 24 -9.21 -1.43 -19.43
CA LEU A 24 -9.44 0.01 -19.66
C LEU A 24 -9.64 0.80 -18.35
N GLU A 25 -9.76 0.12 -17.21
CA GLU A 25 -9.98 0.76 -15.92
C GLU A 25 -8.66 1.07 -15.21
N ILE A 26 -8.50 2.29 -14.71
CA ILE A 26 -7.41 2.67 -13.81
C ILE A 26 -7.97 2.74 -12.39
N THR A 27 -7.30 2.06 -11.46
CA THR A 27 -7.73 2.00 -10.07
C THR A 27 -6.61 2.40 -9.12
N GLN A 28 -6.94 3.22 -8.13
CA GLN A 28 -6.05 3.51 -7.01
C GLN A 28 -6.25 2.45 -5.92
N ARG A 29 -5.16 1.94 -5.36
CA ARG A 29 -5.18 0.92 -4.31
C ARG A 29 -4.16 1.22 -3.22
N ASN A 30 -4.61 1.20 -1.98
CA ASN A 30 -3.74 1.17 -0.83
C ASN A 30 -3.41 -0.29 -0.51
N VAL A 31 -2.11 -0.60 -0.45
CA VAL A 31 -1.63 -1.97 -0.28
C VAL A 31 -0.44 -2.03 0.67
N ARG A 32 -0.29 -3.18 1.33
CA ARG A 32 0.94 -3.56 2.05
C ARG A 32 1.59 -4.73 1.33
N ILE A 33 2.82 -4.55 0.84
CA ILE A 33 3.53 -5.58 0.09
C ILE A 33 4.01 -6.68 1.03
N LEU A 34 3.64 -7.92 0.69
CA LEU A 34 4.01 -9.13 1.42
C LEU A 34 5.17 -9.87 0.75
N GLN A 35 5.19 -9.87 -0.59
CA GLN A 35 6.24 -10.50 -1.38
C GLN A 35 6.39 -9.79 -2.73
N ILE A 36 7.61 -9.72 -3.23
CA ILE A 36 7.94 -9.22 -4.57
C ILE A 36 8.57 -10.37 -5.36
N THR A 37 8.05 -10.64 -6.55
CA THR A 37 8.70 -11.51 -7.53
C THR A 37 9.14 -10.67 -8.73
N GLU A 38 9.70 -11.30 -9.76
CA GLU A 38 10.07 -10.61 -10.99
C GLU A 38 8.84 -9.99 -11.68
N GLU A 39 7.78 -10.77 -11.90
CA GLU A 39 6.61 -10.36 -12.68
C GLU A 39 5.50 -9.66 -11.88
N LYS A 40 5.40 -9.91 -10.57
CA LYS A 40 4.25 -9.48 -9.76
C LYS A 40 4.64 -9.12 -8.33
N ILE A 41 3.73 -8.42 -7.67
CA ILE A 41 3.74 -8.22 -6.22
C ILE A 41 2.55 -8.95 -5.61
N GLN A 42 2.78 -9.61 -4.48
CA GLN A 42 1.73 -10.09 -3.60
C GLN A 42 1.58 -9.09 -2.45
N CYS A 43 0.37 -8.62 -2.23
CA CYS A 43 0.11 -7.62 -1.21
C CYS A 43 -1.25 -7.80 -0.56
N TYR A 44 -1.40 -7.31 0.66
CA TYR A 44 -2.70 -7.13 1.28
C TYR A 44 -3.34 -5.84 0.76
N CYS A 45 -4.53 -5.94 0.16
CA CYS A 45 -5.29 -4.81 -0.34
C CYS A 45 -6.31 -4.35 0.71
N PHE A 46 -6.21 -3.10 1.16
CA PHE A 46 -7.04 -2.58 2.24
C PHE A 46 -8.50 -2.39 1.83
N GLU A 47 -8.77 -2.03 0.57
CA GLU A 47 -10.14 -1.84 0.07
C GLU A 47 -10.91 -3.16 -0.06
N LYS A 48 -10.19 -4.26 -0.33
CA LYS A 48 -10.80 -5.59 -0.49
C LYS A 48 -10.60 -6.50 0.72
N LYS A 49 -9.85 -6.05 1.72
CA LYS A 49 -9.49 -6.80 2.93
C LYS A 49 -8.96 -8.21 2.63
N ALA A 50 -8.19 -8.35 1.56
CA ALA A 50 -7.74 -9.64 1.04
C ALA A 50 -6.34 -9.56 0.42
N ILE A 51 -5.64 -10.70 0.38
CA ILE A 51 -4.35 -10.84 -0.32
C ILE A 51 -4.62 -10.92 -1.83
N ARG A 52 -3.92 -10.10 -2.60
CA ARG A 52 -4.03 -10.05 -4.06
C ARG A 52 -2.66 -9.96 -4.72
N ASN A 53 -2.60 -10.45 -5.95
CA ASN A 53 -1.44 -10.35 -6.82
C ASN A 53 -1.67 -9.25 -7.86
N PHE A 54 -0.70 -8.36 -8.02
CA PHE A 54 -0.71 -7.32 -9.07
C PHE A 54 0.51 -7.51 -9.97
N LYS A 55 0.28 -7.55 -11.29
CA LYS A 55 1.36 -7.59 -12.28
C LYS A 55 2.08 -6.25 -12.28
N LYS A 56 3.41 -6.27 -12.27
CA LYS A 56 4.20 -5.02 -12.25
C LYS A 56 4.00 -4.18 -13.50
N ASP A 57 3.88 -4.81 -14.66
CA ASP A 57 3.66 -4.13 -15.95
C ASP A 57 2.35 -3.34 -16.00
N HIS A 58 1.42 -3.63 -15.09
CA HIS A 58 0.14 -2.95 -14.98
C HIS A 58 0.12 -1.90 -13.86
N ILE A 59 1.22 -1.73 -13.11
CA ILE A 59 1.39 -0.67 -12.12
C ILE A 59 1.90 0.57 -12.84
N LEU A 60 1.05 1.59 -12.95
CA LEU A 60 1.38 2.85 -13.62
C LEU A 60 2.15 3.79 -12.69
N ALA A 61 1.90 3.72 -11.38
CA ALA A 61 2.60 4.50 -10.36
C ALA A 61 2.56 3.80 -9.00
N ALA A 62 3.54 4.10 -8.16
CA ALA A 62 3.60 3.70 -6.75
C ALA A 62 4.08 4.89 -5.91
N LEU A 63 3.36 5.19 -4.84
CA LEU A 63 3.63 6.32 -3.94
C LEU A 63 3.71 5.82 -2.50
N MET A 64 4.73 6.28 -1.78
CA MET A 64 4.84 6.07 -0.35
C MET A 64 3.74 6.87 0.36
N LEU A 65 2.99 6.22 1.26
CA LEU A 65 2.10 6.94 2.16
C LEU A 65 2.97 7.57 3.25
N GLU A 66 3.28 8.86 3.10
CA GLU A 66 3.76 9.64 4.24
C GLU A 66 2.62 9.67 5.26
N GLY A 67 2.92 9.25 6.48
CA GLY A 67 1.92 9.23 7.54
C GLY A 67 1.29 10.62 7.63
N ILE A 68 -0.03 10.70 7.48
CA ILE A 68 -0.76 11.85 8.01
C ILE A 68 -0.43 11.83 9.49
N GLN A 69 0.44 12.74 9.95
CA GLN A 69 0.51 13.05 11.37
C GLN A 69 -0.92 13.41 11.76
N GLY A 70 -1.57 12.53 12.51
CA GLY A 70 -2.92 12.76 12.98
C GLY A 70 -2.97 14.13 13.62
N LYS A 71 -3.79 15.03 13.07
CA LYS A 71 -4.22 16.20 13.83
C LYS A 71 -4.90 15.66 15.08
N ASN A 72 -4.45 16.14 16.23
CA ASN A 72 -5.01 15.88 17.55
C ASN A 72 -6.54 15.79 17.54
N SER A 73 -7.05 14.74 18.18
CA SER A 73 -8.28 14.84 18.96
C SER A 73 -7.92 14.48 20.40
N ASP A 74 -7.70 15.51 21.23
CA ASP A 74 -7.89 15.40 22.66
C ASP A 74 -9.28 14.79 22.92
N ASN A 75 -9.39 13.71 23.72
CA ASN A 75 -10.08 13.78 25.00
C ASN A 75 -10.04 12.48 25.82
N SER A 76 -9.80 12.65 27.12
CA SER A 76 -10.29 11.86 28.27
C SER A 76 -9.84 10.40 28.49
N ASN A 77 -8.77 10.26 29.26
CA ASN A 77 -8.74 9.64 30.60
C ASN A 77 -9.78 8.54 30.96
N LYS A 78 -9.33 7.29 31.13
CA LYS A 78 -9.72 6.32 32.18
C LYS A 78 -8.78 5.10 32.10
N LYS A 79 -7.72 5.02 32.91
CA LYS A 79 -7.68 4.57 34.31
C LYS A 79 -8.07 3.09 34.45
N TYR A 80 -7.09 2.19 34.36
CA TYR A 80 -7.19 0.82 34.87
C TYR A 80 -6.37 0.74 36.16
N ARG A 81 -7.09 0.72 37.26
CA ARG A 81 -6.69 0.11 38.53
C ARG A 81 -7.25 -1.30 38.53
#